data_AF-A0A645JLR1-F1
#
_entry.id   AF-A0A645JLR1-F1
#
_cell.length_a   1.000
_cell.length_b   1.000
_cell.length_c   1.000
_cell.angle_alpha   90.00
_cell.angle_beta   90.00
_cell.angle_gamma   90.00
#
_symmetry.space_group_name_H-M   'P 1'
#
loop_
_entity.id
_entity.type
_entity.pdbx_description
1 polymer ?
#
loop_
_entity_poly.entity_id
_entity_poly.type
_entity_poly.pdbx_seq_one_letter_code
_entity_poly.pdbx_strand_id
1 'polypeptide(L)'
;MGKEHIYFYVETAAPLTPHTDNNWMLLLIDTDNDSRTGWYGYDYMVNQKVKSENQTTLMKYDGQQWIEAGDLVYHYAGNEMEIEIPRSLMNISRDQLVIDFKWSDNPEELADPISFCLNGDTAPNRRFNYRLIWKK
;
A
#
# COMPACT_ATOMS: atom_id res chain seq x y z
N MET A 1 -1.70 12.19 -9.03
CA MET A 1 -1.55 11.31 -10.20
C MET A 1 -0.69 12.01 -11.24
N GLY A 2 0.49 11.46 -11.55
CA GLY A 2 1.34 11.89 -12.65
C GLY A 2 1.02 11.13 -13.95
N LYS A 3 1.71 11.50 -15.03
CA LYS A 3 1.60 10.78 -16.31
C LYS A 3 2.13 9.34 -16.20
N GLU A 4 3.23 9.16 -15.48
CA GLU A 4 3.95 7.88 -15.39
C GLU A 4 3.90 7.26 -14.00
N HIS A 5 3.64 8.07 -12.97
CA HIS A 5 3.68 7.67 -11.56
C HIS A 5 2.37 7.96 -10.82
N ILE A 6 2.10 7.14 -9.81
CA ILE A 6 1.06 7.34 -8.81
C ILE A 6 1.77 7.64 -7.49
N TYR A 7 1.27 8.64 -6.77
CA TYR A 7 1.84 9.05 -5.50
C TYR A 7 0.80 8.81 -4.41
N PHE A 8 1.23 8.19 -3.32
CA PHE A 8 0.43 8.03 -2.11
C PHE A 8 1.07 8.85 -1.01
N TYR A 9 0.23 9.59 -0.28
CA TYR A 9 0.64 10.40 0.85
C TYR A 9 -0.20 10.03 2.06
N VAL A 10 0.43 10.05 3.23
CA VAL A 10 -0.21 9.81 4.52
C VAL A 10 0.39 10.72 5.57
N GLU A 11 -0.48 11.23 6.44
CA GLU A 11 -0.12 12.00 7.62
C GLU A 11 -0.77 11.34 8.84
N THR A 12 0.04 11.06 9.87
CA THR A 12 -0.40 10.48 11.14
C THR A 12 -0.54 11.54 12.22
N ALA A 13 -1.29 11.26 13.29
CA ALA A 13 -1.45 12.22 14.40
C ALA A 13 -0.18 12.38 15.26
N ALA A 14 0.65 11.34 15.31
CA ALA A 14 1.93 11.32 16.01
C ALA A 14 3.07 11.06 15.00
N PRO A 15 4.34 11.37 15.33
CA PRO A 15 5.47 11.01 14.48
C PRO A 15 5.51 9.52 14.15
N LEU A 16 5.89 9.20 12.92
CA LEU A 16 6.04 7.83 12.44
C LEU A 16 7.13 7.10 13.21
N THR A 17 6.91 5.81 13.48
CA THR A 17 7.95 4.95 14.05
C THR A 17 9.06 4.68 13.02
N PRO A 18 10.22 4.12 13.43
CA PRO A 18 11.29 3.82 12.50
C PRO A 18 10.89 2.83 11.40
N HIS A 19 11.38 3.04 10.19
CA HIS A 19 11.15 2.16 9.03
C HIS A 19 11.72 0.73 9.15
N THR A 20 12.45 0.46 10.24
CA THR A 20 12.96 -0.86 10.61
C THR A 20 11.95 -1.69 11.41
N ASP A 21 10.86 -1.08 11.85
CA ASP A 21 9.82 -1.76 12.61
C ASP A 21 9.05 -2.76 11.72
N ASN A 22 8.52 -3.80 12.35
CA ASN A 22 7.82 -4.84 11.61
C ASN A 22 6.48 -4.34 11.07
N ASN A 23 6.19 -4.58 9.80
CA ASN A 23 4.95 -4.15 9.14
C ASN A 23 4.69 -2.63 9.26
N TRP A 24 5.76 -1.84 9.19
CA TRP A 24 5.70 -0.38 9.24
C TRP A 24 5.00 0.20 8.02
N MET A 25 3.97 1.01 8.24
CA MET A 25 3.28 1.81 7.21
C MET A 25 2.98 1.03 5.92
N LEU A 26 2.29 -0.10 6.05
CA LEU A 26 1.86 -0.90 4.91
C LEU A 26 0.76 -0.19 4.13
N LEU A 27 0.92 -0.18 2.80
CA LEU A 27 -0.11 0.28 1.87
C LEU A 27 -0.59 -0.91 1.04
N LEU A 28 -1.86 -1.27 1.19
CA LEU A 28 -2.53 -2.30 0.40
C LEU A 28 -3.33 -1.64 -0.72
N ILE A 29 -3.26 -2.20 -1.93
CA ILE A 29 -3.81 -1.59 -3.15
C ILE A 29 -4.51 -2.64 -4.00
N ASP A 30 -5.75 -2.35 -4.38
CA ASP A 30 -6.54 -3.00 -5.42
C ASP A 30 -6.55 -2.08 -6.66
N THR A 31 -6.15 -2.64 -7.80
CA THR A 31 -6.03 -1.90 -9.07
C THR A 31 -7.00 -2.36 -10.15
N ASP A 32 -7.64 -3.52 -9.97
CA ASP A 32 -8.59 -4.09 -10.92
C ASP A 32 -10.06 -3.81 -10.54
N ASN A 33 -10.29 -3.27 -9.35
CA ASN A 33 -11.59 -2.98 -8.76
C ASN A 33 -12.47 -4.23 -8.58
N ASP A 34 -11.85 -5.40 -8.48
CA ASP A 34 -12.50 -6.68 -8.22
C ASP A 34 -12.06 -7.23 -6.87
N SER A 35 -12.85 -6.99 -5.83
CA SER A 35 -12.57 -7.48 -4.48
C SER A 35 -12.54 -9.02 -4.33
N ARG A 36 -12.74 -9.78 -5.42
CA ARG A 36 -12.66 -11.25 -5.46
C ARG A 36 -11.26 -11.74 -5.88
N THR A 37 -10.44 -10.87 -6.48
CA THR A 37 -9.05 -11.16 -6.86
C THR A 37 -8.10 -10.70 -5.75
N GLY A 38 -6.81 -10.97 -5.93
CA GLY A 38 -5.79 -10.58 -4.97
C GLY A 38 -5.88 -11.32 -3.63
N TRP A 39 -5.07 -10.86 -2.68
CA TRP A 39 -5.10 -11.32 -1.31
C TRP A 39 -6.23 -10.58 -0.58
N TYR A 40 -7.37 -11.26 -0.43
CA TYR A 40 -8.60 -10.72 0.19
C TYR A 40 -9.09 -9.39 -0.43
N GLY A 41 -8.87 -9.22 -1.73
CA GLY A 41 -9.25 -8.03 -2.48
C GLY A 41 -8.13 -7.02 -2.69
N TYR A 42 -6.86 -7.35 -2.39
CA TYR A 42 -5.72 -6.49 -2.69
C TYR A 42 -4.72 -7.18 -3.62
N ASP A 43 -4.37 -6.51 -4.72
CA ASP A 43 -3.42 -7.00 -5.72
C ASP A 43 -1.97 -6.74 -5.31
N TYR A 44 -1.73 -5.63 -4.62
CA TYR A 44 -0.41 -5.11 -4.30
C TYR A 44 -0.28 -4.70 -2.83
N MET A 45 0.95 -4.77 -2.32
CA MET A 45 1.32 -4.31 -0.99
C MET A 45 2.68 -3.61 -1.03
N VAL A 46 2.80 -2.47 -0.35
CA VAL A 46 4.06 -1.74 -0.19
C VAL A 46 4.56 -1.87 1.25
N ASN A 47 5.88 -1.71 1.46
CA ASN A 47 6.55 -1.72 2.77
C ASN A 47 6.57 -3.05 3.52
N GLN A 48 6.13 -4.16 2.90
CA GLN A 48 6.35 -5.47 3.50
C GLN A 48 7.85 -5.77 3.69
N LYS A 49 8.70 -5.20 2.83
CA LYS A 49 10.15 -5.28 2.95
C LYS A 49 10.80 -3.93 2.62
N VAL A 50 11.09 -3.15 3.65
CA VAL A 50 11.86 -1.91 3.50
C VAL A 50 13.34 -2.25 3.27
N LYS A 51 13.96 -1.64 2.26
CA LYS A 51 15.37 -1.90 1.88
C LYS A 51 16.35 -0.89 2.49
N SER A 52 15.92 0.35 2.65
CA SER A 52 16.71 1.45 3.24
C SER A 52 15.81 2.59 3.72
N GLU A 53 16.41 3.69 4.19
CA GLU A 53 15.74 4.93 4.61
C GLU A 53 14.92 5.64 3.50
N ASN A 54 15.15 5.29 2.23
CA ASN A 54 14.50 5.92 1.07
C ASN A 54 14.06 4.94 -0.01
N GLN A 55 14.22 3.63 0.23
CA GLN A 55 13.86 2.57 -0.71
C GLN A 55 13.08 1.45 -0.05
N THR A 56 11.99 1.05 -0.68
CA THR A 56 11.11 -0.02 -0.23
C THR A 56 10.70 -0.91 -1.41
N THR A 57 9.92 -1.97 -1.16
CA THR A 57 9.43 -2.87 -2.20
C THR A 57 7.96 -2.69 -2.49
N LEU A 58 7.60 -2.89 -3.75
CA LEU A 58 6.25 -3.27 -4.17
C LEU A 58 6.17 -4.79 -4.21
N MET A 59 5.20 -5.36 -3.53
CA MET A 59 4.84 -6.76 -3.58
C MET A 59 3.56 -6.92 -4.40
N LYS A 60 3.49 -7.97 -5.22
CA LYS A 60 2.29 -8.37 -5.96
C LYS A 60 1.81 -9.72 -5.46
N TYR A 61 0.51 -9.91 -5.34
CA TYR A 61 -0.05 -11.23 -5.06
C TYR A 61 -0.19 -12.06 -6.34
N ASP A 62 0.35 -13.28 -6.35
CA ASP A 62 0.28 -14.20 -7.49
C ASP A 62 -0.89 -15.19 -7.43
N GLY A 63 -1.71 -15.12 -6.38
CA GLY A 63 -2.80 -16.06 -6.08
C GLY A 63 -2.45 -17.08 -5.00
N GLN A 64 -1.19 -17.17 -4.58
CA GLN A 64 -0.75 -18.02 -3.48
C GLN A 64 0.08 -17.24 -2.46
N GLN A 65 1.01 -16.41 -2.94
CA GLN A 65 1.98 -15.70 -2.11
C GLN A 65 2.25 -14.28 -2.63
N TRP A 66 2.89 -13.49 -1.78
CA TRP A 66 3.41 -12.18 -2.14
C TRP A 66 4.78 -12.33 -2.79
N ILE A 67 4.93 -11.81 -4.01
CA ILE A 67 6.18 -11.80 -4.77
C ILE A 67 6.68 -10.36 -4.98
N GLU A 68 7.98 -10.14 -4.93
CA GLU A 68 8.58 -8.82 -5.16
C GLU A 68 8.36 -8.42 -6.63
N ALA A 69 7.67 -7.30 -6.84
CA ALA A 69 7.35 -6.75 -8.16
C ALA A 69 8.33 -5.65 -8.60
N GLY A 70 8.98 -4.98 -7.64
CA GLY A 70 10.01 -3.99 -7.91
C GLY A 70 10.32 -3.09 -6.71
N ASP A 71 11.27 -2.19 -6.91
CA ASP A 71 11.69 -1.21 -5.91
C ASP A 71 10.97 0.11 -6.09
N LEU A 72 10.63 0.72 -4.97
CA LEU A 72 9.95 2.01 -4.87
C LEU A 72 10.78 2.99 -4.07
N VAL A 73 10.65 4.27 -4.42
CA VAL A 73 11.20 5.39 -3.65
C VAL A 73 10.13 5.88 -2.68
N TYR A 74 10.53 6.14 -1.45
CA TYR A 74 9.69 6.79 -0.46
C TYR A 74 10.49 7.81 0.34
N HIS A 75 9.78 8.79 0.88
CA HIS A 75 10.34 9.77 1.81
C HIS A 75 9.40 9.93 2.99
N TYR A 76 9.95 10.08 4.19
CA TYR A 76 9.17 10.36 5.38
C TYR A 76 9.90 11.35 6.28
N ALA A 77 9.12 12.21 6.94
CA ALA A 77 9.63 13.20 7.88
C ALA A 77 8.56 13.47 8.95
N GLY A 78 8.93 13.32 10.22
CA GLY A 78 7.99 13.53 11.32
C GLY A 78 6.81 12.55 11.24
N ASN A 79 5.62 13.08 11.00
CA ASN A 79 4.36 12.34 10.88
C ASN A 79 3.86 12.19 9.43
N GLU A 80 4.67 12.57 8.44
CA GLU A 80 4.30 12.57 7.03
C GLU A 80 5.13 11.55 6.24
N MET A 81 4.51 10.88 5.27
CA MET A 81 5.18 9.97 4.35
C MET A 81 4.58 10.06 2.94
N GLU A 82 5.45 10.00 1.94
CA GLU A 82 5.09 9.88 0.52
C GLU A 82 5.76 8.66 -0.13
N ILE A 83 5.04 8.03 -1.06
CA ILE A 83 5.52 6.89 -1.85
C ILE A 83 5.27 7.17 -3.32
N GLU A 84 6.29 6.94 -4.15
CA GLU A 84 6.20 7.01 -5.61
C GLU A 84 6.11 5.60 -6.22
N ILE A 85 5.05 5.35 -6.99
CA ILE A 85 4.82 4.06 -7.66
C ILE A 85 4.70 4.25 -9.19
N PRO A 86 5.63 3.68 -9.98
CA PRO A 86 5.50 3.63 -11.44
C PRO A 86 4.23 2.88 -11.87
N ARG A 87 3.43 3.48 -12.76
CA ARG A 87 2.19 2.88 -13.28
C ARG A 87 2.42 1.55 -14.01
N SER A 88 3.61 1.39 -14.61
CA SER A 88 4.02 0.17 -15.30
C SER A 88 4.08 -1.04 -14.37
N LEU A 89 4.43 -0.85 -13.08
CA LEU A 89 4.49 -1.94 -12.10
C LEU A 89 3.09 -2.40 -11.65
N MET A 90 2.12 -1.49 -11.65
CA MET A 90 0.73 -1.76 -11.28
C MET A 90 -0.15 -2.18 -12.46
N ASN A 91 0.43 -2.38 -13.65
CA ASN A 91 -0.30 -2.79 -14.85
C ASN A 91 -1.44 -1.82 -15.26
N ILE A 92 -1.29 -0.54 -14.90
CA ILE A 92 -2.31 0.50 -15.14
C ILE A 92 -2.05 1.15 -16.51
N SER A 93 -2.82 0.74 -17.52
CA SER A 93 -2.73 1.26 -18.90
C SER A 93 -3.88 2.18 -19.32
N ARG A 94 -4.89 2.38 -18.47
CA ARG A 94 -6.15 3.05 -18.83
C ARG A 94 -6.18 4.54 -18.48
N ASP A 95 -6.93 5.31 -19.27
CA ASP A 95 -7.24 6.73 -19.00
C ASP A 95 -8.20 6.90 -17.81
N GLN A 96 -9.01 5.88 -17.56
CA GLN A 96 -9.83 5.76 -16.35
C GLN A 96 -9.27 4.64 -15.47
N LEU A 97 -9.06 4.96 -14.20
CA LEU A 97 -8.56 4.05 -13.20
C LEU A 97 -9.41 4.17 -11.94
N VAL A 98 -9.73 3.03 -11.34
CA VAL A 98 -10.29 2.94 -9.99
C VAL A 98 -9.27 2.22 -9.12
N ILE A 99 -8.82 2.86 -8.06
CA ILE A 99 -7.94 2.25 -7.06
C ILE A 99 -8.69 2.20 -5.74
N ASP A 100 -8.76 1.02 -5.14
CA ASP A 100 -9.09 0.90 -3.72
C ASP A 100 -7.82 0.69 -2.91
N PHE A 101 -7.67 1.39 -1.80
CA PHE A 101 -6.45 1.28 -0.99
C PHE A 101 -6.68 1.47 0.50
N LYS A 102 -5.72 0.98 1.28
CA LYS A 102 -5.74 1.00 2.73
C LYS A 102 -4.33 1.13 3.30
N TRP A 103 -4.19 1.95 4.32
CA TRP A 103 -3.01 1.98 5.18
C TRP A 103 -3.20 1.11 6.41
N SER A 104 -2.14 0.42 6.81
CA SER A 104 -2.03 -0.34 8.06
C SER A 104 -0.64 -0.14 8.64
N ASP A 105 -0.56 0.32 9.88
CA ASP A 105 0.71 0.48 10.59
C ASP A 105 0.84 -0.52 11.74
N ASN A 106 1.98 -1.20 11.78
CA ASN A 106 2.36 -2.17 12.82
C ASN A 106 1.30 -3.27 13.14
N PRO A 107 0.63 -3.91 12.15
CA PRO A 107 -0.17 -5.10 12.43
C PRO A 107 0.74 -6.23 12.95
N GLU A 108 0.32 -6.92 14.02
CA GLU A 108 1.10 -7.98 14.66
C GLU A 108 1.30 -9.19 13.71
N GLU A 109 0.28 -9.53 12.92
CA GLU A 109 0.35 -10.55 11.87
C GLU A 109 -0.37 -10.06 10.60
N LEU A 110 0.02 -10.61 9.44
CA LEU A 110 -0.70 -10.49 8.16
C LEU A 110 -1.16 -11.87 7.68
N ALA A 111 -1.75 -12.65 8.59
CA ALA A 111 -2.27 -13.97 8.27
C ALA A 111 -3.59 -13.88 7.49
N ASP A 112 -4.46 -12.95 7.89
CA ASP A 112 -5.76 -12.73 7.25
C ASP A 112 -6.24 -11.28 7.48
N PRO A 113 -7.38 -10.85 6.88
CA PRO A 113 -7.90 -9.50 7.02
C PRO A 113 -8.43 -9.19 8.43
N ILE A 114 -8.66 -10.21 9.27
CA ILE A 114 -9.04 -10.02 10.67
C ILE A 114 -7.84 -9.50 11.45
N SER A 115 -6.60 -9.81 11.03
CA SER A 115 -5.41 -9.24 11.65
C SER A 115 -5.40 -7.69 11.62
N PHE A 116 -5.99 -7.06 10.59
CA PHE A 116 -6.19 -5.59 10.53
C PHE A 116 -7.20 -5.03 11.55
N CYS A 117 -7.96 -5.89 12.23
CA CYS A 117 -8.97 -5.52 13.21
C CYS A 117 -8.52 -5.79 14.65
N LEU A 118 -7.39 -6.49 14.83
CA LEU A 118 -6.94 -6.96 16.14
C LEU A 118 -5.80 -6.10 16.68
N ASN A 119 -4.81 -5.75 15.84
CA ASN A 119 -3.62 -5.02 16.25
C ASN A 119 -3.17 -4.01 15.18
N GLY A 120 -2.55 -2.92 15.61
CA GLY A 120 -2.07 -1.84 14.74
C GLY A 120 -3.15 -0.78 14.43
N ASP A 121 -2.71 0.30 13.79
CA ASP A 121 -3.59 1.39 13.34
C ASP A 121 -3.93 1.21 11.86
N THR A 122 -5.17 1.51 11.46
CA THR A 122 -5.57 1.40 10.06
C THR A 122 -6.32 2.63 9.58
N ALA A 123 -6.06 3.03 8.33
CA ALA A 123 -6.78 4.11 7.67
C ALA A 123 -7.27 3.64 6.29
N PRO A 124 -8.59 3.52 6.07
CA PRO A 124 -9.68 3.75 7.03
C PRO A 124 -9.87 2.55 7.98
N ASN A 125 -10.68 2.71 9.04
CA ASN A 125 -10.85 1.67 10.05
C ASN A 125 -11.42 0.35 9.50
N ARG A 126 -11.07 -0.78 10.13
CA ARG A 126 -11.64 -2.12 9.85
C ARG A 126 -11.48 -2.54 8.39
N ARG A 127 -12.54 -3.01 7.73
CA ARG A 127 -12.53 -3.49 6.34
C ARG A 127 -12.96 -2.42 5.33
N PHE A 128 -12.96 -1.15 5.71
CA PHE A 128 -13.18 -0.08 4.75
C PHE A 128 -11.92 0.14 3.90
N ASN A 129 -12.14 0.67 2.70
CA ASN A 129 -11.11 1.13 1.77
C ASN A 129 -11.40 2.56 1.35
N TYR A 130 -10.34 3.32 1.08
CA TYR A 130 -10.46 4.55 0.29
C TYR A 130 -10.58 4.16 -1.18
N ARG A 131 -11.45 4.87 -1.92
CA ARG A 131 -11.61 4.67 -3.36
C ARG A 131 -11.23 5.94 -4.12
N LEU A 132 -10.22 5.84 -4.96
CA LEU A 132 -9.86 6.86 -5.93
C LEU A 132 -10.47 6.50 -7.28
N ILE A 133 -11.36 7.36 -7.79
CA ILE A 133 -11.84 7.28 -9.18
C ILE A 133 -11.15 8.41 -9.95
N TRP A 134 -10.22 8.04 -10.82
CA TRP A 134 -9.54 8.98 -11.69
C TRP A 134 -10.04 8.84 -13.13
N LYS A 135 -10.43 9.97 -13.73
CA LYS A 135 -10.73 10.10 -15.14
C LYS A 135 -9.88 11.23 -15.68
N LYS A 136 -9.08 10.94 -16.71
CA LYS A 136 -8.29 11.93 -17.41
C LYS A 136 -9.15 12.83 -18.30
#